data_AF-A0A3P8Y647-F1
#
_entry.id   AF-A0A3P8Y647-F1
#
_cell.length_a   1.000
_cell.length_b   1.000
_cell.length_c   1.000
_cell.angle_alpha   90.00
_cell.angle_beta   90.00
_cell.angle_gamma   90.00
#
_symmetry.space_group_name_H-M   'P 1'
#
loop_
_entity.id
_entity.type
_entity.pdbx_description
1 polymer ?
#
loop_
_entity_poly.entity_id
_entity_poly.type
_entity_poly.pdbx_seq_one_letter_code
_entity_poly.pdbx_strand_id
1 'polypeptide(L)'
;MCYINKIALPCLSAVSLTVNPNRTQHFIKTSVSLSCEEKGNSTGWRLMRYTEKGMEDLVESKWVTKSGSTQTQDSGVYWCESGSGENSNAVNITVTGGDVILETPVHPVTEGDTVTLVCKHRINISNIIKADFYKDGVLIRNETTGEMTIPVVSKSDEGFYKCKSNEGESPGSWVTLIGKKMIIITIRKVLSQLYTVHLQQCFPVLVLWAQRGACFGLCPSTHTPVSNERPDDRLIVNQVCKRLGNI
;
A
#
# COMPACT_ATOMS: atom_id res chain seq x y z
N MET A 1 -1.50 -3.16 -17.62
CA MET A 1 -1.67 -4.06 -16.45
C MET A 1 -1.18 -5.43 -16.85
N CYS A 2 -0.26 -6.05 -16.09
CA CYS A 2 0.13 -7.44 -16.32
C CYS A 2 -0.54 -8.31 -15.27
N TYR A 3 -1.35 -9.26 -15.71
CA TYR A 3 -1.99 -10.24 -14.85
C TYR A 3 -1.19 -11.54 -14.93
N ILE A 4 -0.49 -11.90 -13.87
CA ILE A 4 -0.04 -13.28 -13.65
C ILE A 4 -0.81 -13.80 -12.45
N ASN A 5 -1.57 -14.90 -12.64
CA ASN A 5 -2.32 -15.58 -11.59
C ASN A 5 -3.24 -14.67 -10.75
N LYS A 6 -4.00 -13.77 -11.40
CA LYS A 6 -4.99 -12.86 -10.76
C LYS A 6 -4.42 -11.92 -9.68
N ILE A 7 -3.10 -11.76 -9.60
CA ILE A 7 -2.47 -10.74 -8.74
C ILE A 7 -2.14 -9.54 -9.63
N ALA A 8 -2.72 -8.39 -9.31
CA ALA A 8 -2.27 -7.12 -9.87
C ALA A 8 -0.85 -6.85 -9.33
N LEU A 9 0.16 -7.04 -10.17
CA LEU A 9 1.52 -6.64 -9.90
C LEU A 9 1.75 -5.25 -10.53
N PRO A 10 2.44 -4.32 -9.86
CA PRO A 10 2.96 -3.15 -10.55
C PRO A 10 3.81 -3.66 -11.72
N CYS A 11 3.53 -3.14 -12.93
CA CYS A 11 4.27 -3.51 -14.13
C CYS A 11 5.71 -3.02 -13.93
N LEU A 12 6.59 -3.91 -13.46
CA LEU A 12 8.01 -3.64 -13.40
C LEU A 12 8.52 -3.69 -14.84
N SER A 13 8.43 -2.55 -15.52
CA SER A 13 9.09 -2.36 -16.81
C SER A 13 10.60 -2.49 -16.62
N ALA A 14 11.28 -3.09 -17.60
CA ALA A 14 12.75 -3.16 -17.60
C ALA A 14 13.39 -1.76 -17.74
N VAL A 15 12.62 -0.75 -18.16
CA VAL A 15 13.08 0.63 -18.36
C VAL A 15 12.26 1.61 -17.52
N SER A 16 12.92 2.64 -17.00
CA SER A 16 12.31 3.73 -16.26
C SER A 16 12.64 5.06 -16.94
N LEU A 17 11.62 5.90 -17.12
CA LEU A 17 11.83 7.29 -17.53
C LEU A 17 12.35 8.08 -16.33
N THR A 18 13.49 8.74 -16.49
CA THR A 18 14.09 9.64 -15.50
C THR A 18 14.00 11.09 -15.96
N VAL A 19 13.77 11.97 -14.98
CA VAL A 19 13.58 13.42 -15.19
C VAL A 19 14.60 14.16 -14.35
N ASN A 20 15.33 15.08 -14.97
CA ASN A 20 16.28 15.93 -14.28
C ASN A 20 15.98 17.42 -14.58
N PRO A 21 15.75 18.26 -13.55
CA PRO A 21 15.67 17.92 -12.11
C PRO A 21 14.48 17.02 -11.77
N ASN A 22 14.62 16.18 -10.72
CA ASN A 22 13.60 15.22 -10.27
C ASN A 22 12.40 15.93 -9.59
N ARG A 23 11.59 16.61 -10.39
CA ARG A 23 10.36 17.27 -9.96
C ARG A 23 9.32 17.24 -11.09
N THR A 24 8.03 17.25 -10.75
CA THR A 24 6.93 17.23 -11.74
C THR A 24 6.64 18.61 -12.33
N GLN A 25 7.00 19.68 -11.64
CA GLN A 25 6.71 21.06 -12.06
C GLN A 25 7.98 21.80 -12.44
N HIS A 26 7.93 22.58 -13.51
CA HIS A 26 9.03 23.39 -13.99
C HIS A 26 8.55 24.78 -14.42
N PHE A 27 9.41 25.78 -14.24
CA PHE A 27 9.15 27.11 -14.79
C PHE A 27 9.38 27.11 -16.30
N ILE A 28 8.68 28.00 -17.01
CA ILE A 28 9.06 28.35 -18.38
C ILE A 28 10.51 28.84 -18.43
N LYS A 29 11.15 28.67 -19.59
CA LYS A 29 12.53 29.07 -19.82
C LYS A 29 13.55 28.37 -18.93
N THR A 30 13.24 27.17 -18.44
CA THR A 30 14.19 26.30 -17.74
C THR A 30 14.57 25.11 -18.61
N SER A 31 15.69 24.46 -18.28
CA SER A 31 16.13 23.24 -18.95
C SER A 31 15.61 22.03 -18.18
N VAL A 32 15.06 21.06 -18.92
CA VAL A 32 14.62 19.76 -18.40
C VAL A 32 15.22 18.69 -19.29
N SER A 33 15.79 17.66 -18.66
CA SER A 33 16.34 16.49 -19.32
C SER A 33 15.47 15.29 -19.03
N LEU A 34 15.07 14.58 -20.09
CA LEU A 34 14.30 13.33 -20.03
C LEU A 34 15.13 12.21 -20.64
N SER A 35 15.26 11.10 -19.92
CA SER A 35 16.06 9.94 -20.34
C SER A 35 15.37 8.63 -20.03
N CYS A 36 15.43 7.70 -20.97
CA CYS A 36 14.99 6.33 -20.79
C CYS A 36 16.15 5.52 -20.20
N GLU A 37 16.16 5.35 -18.88
CA GLU A 37 17.18 4.56 -18.20
C GLU A 37 16.84 3.07 -18.26
N GLU A 38 17.82 2.32 -18.72
CA GLU A 38 17.66 0.92 -19.07
C GLU A 38 18.21 -0.02 -18.00
N LYS A 39 17.38 -0.95 -17.50
CA LYS A 39 17.89 -2.16 -16.83
C LYS A 39 18.11 -3.26 -17.87
N GLY A 40 19.19 -3.13 -18.65
CA GLY A 40 19.66 -4.14 -19.60
C GLY A 40 19.56 -3.77 -21.08
N ASN A 41 20.71 -3.78 -21.75
CA ASN A 41 21.11 -3.49 -23.15
C ASN A 41 20.11 -3.60 -24.36
N SER A 42 18.91 -3.03 -24.30
CA SER A 42 17.97 -2.90 -25.42
C SER A 42 18.09 -1.53 -26.11
N THR A 43 18.84 -1.51 -27.21
CA THR A 43 18.83 -0.39 -28.16
C THR A 43 17.45 -0.30 -28.84
N GLY A 44 16.65 0.74 -28.54
CA GLY A 44 15.42 1.01 -29.31
C GLY A 44 14.27 1.73 -28.61
N TRP A 45 14.44 2.25 -27.40
CA TRP A 45 13.39 3.01 -26.71
C TRP A 45 13.21 4.40 -27.30
N ARG A 46 11.96 4.75 -27.62
CA ARG A 46 11.55 6.09 -28.07
C ARG A 46 10.88 6.84 -26.93
N LEU A 47 11.18 8.14 -26.82
CA LEU A 47 10.50 9.01 -25.87
C LEU A 47 9.19 9.49 -26.48
N MET A 48 8.10 9.13 -25.84
CA MET A 48 6.74 9.49 -26.23
C MET A 48 6.24 10.62 -25.35
N ARG A 49 5.43 11.52 -25.94
CA ARG A 49 4.70 12.53 -25.19
C ARG A 49 3.25 12.64 -25.60
N TYR A 50 2.39 12.94 -24.63
CA TYR A 50 1.01 13.31 -24.84
C TYR A 50 0.76 14.69 -24.26
N THR A 51 0.45 15.64 -25.13
CA THR A 51 0.15 17.04 -24.79
C THR A 51 -1.28 17.38 -25.22
N GLU A 52 -1.70 18.62 -24.99
CA GLU A 52 -2.99 19.12 -25.51
C GLU A 52 -3.10 19.05 -27.04
N LYS A 53 -1.96 19.06 -27.76
CA LYS A 53 -1.92 18.93 -29.23
C LYS A 53 -2.07 17.49 -29.71
N GLY A 54 -2.04 16.51 -28.80
CA GLY A 54 -2.11 15.09 -29.09
C GLY A 54 -0.82 14.34 -28.74
N MET A 55 -0.74 13.11 -29.26
CA MET A 55 0.40 12.23 -29.10
C MET A 55 1.51 12.59 -30.10
N GLU A 56 2.74 12.71 -29.61
CA GLU A 56 3.91 13.01 -30.43
C GLU A 56 5.06 12.07 -30.07
N ASP A 57 5.78 11.62 -31.09
CA ASP A 57 7.00 10.82 -30.96
C ASP A 57 8.21 11.75 -31.04
N LEU A 58 8.99 11.84 -29.96
CA LEU A 58 10.20 12.65 -29.90
C LEU A 58 11.40 11.84 -30.42
N VAL A 59 11.33 11.46 -31.70
CA VAL A 59 12.11 10.37 -32.33
C VAL A 59 13.64 10.52 -32.28
N GLU A 60 14.23 11.70 -32.06
CA GLU A 60 15.62 11.89 -32.50
C GLU A 60 16.76 11.69 -31.49
N SER A 61 16.50 11.36 -30.24
CA SER A 61 17.63 11.03 -29.35
C SER A 61 17.21 10.26 -28.11
N LYS A 62 18.05 9.27 -27.75
CA LYS A 62 18.08 8.57 -26.45
C LYS A 62 18.06 9.49 -25.21
N TRP A 63 18.15 10.81 -25.45
CA TRP A 63 18.15 11.92 -24.52
C TRP A 63 17.34 13.05 -25.17
N VAL A 64 16.22 13.45 -24.59
CA VAL A 64 15.66 14.77 -24.92
C VAL A 64 16.09 15.70 -23.81
N THR A 65 17.31 16.21 -23.93
CA THR A 65 17.65 17.47 -23.29
C THR A 65 16.94 18.53 -24.09
N LYS A 66 15.79 19.03 -23.60
CA LYS A 66 15.25 20.28 -24.14
C LYS A 66 16.14 21.42 -23.65
N SER A 67 17.37 21.48 -24.19
CA SER A 67 18.33 22.57 -24.06
C SER A 67 17.79 23.73 -24.90
N GLY A 68 16.76 24.37 -24.38
CA GLY A 68 15.95 25.30 -25.15
C GLY A 68 14.65 25.53 -24.44
N SER A 69 14.71 26.27 -23.34
CA SER A 69 13.60 26.99 -22.71
C SER A 69 12.24 26.28 -22.79
N THR A 70 11.91 25.49 -21.79
CA THR A 70 10.54 24.95 -21.61
C THR A 70 9.46 26.01 -21.83
N GLN A 71 8.40 25.62 -22.53
CA GLN A 71 7.21 26.45 -22.73
C GLN A 71 5.99 25.76 -22.11
N THR A 72 4.94 26.51 -21.82
CA THR A 72 3.71 25.96 -21.23
C THR A 72 3.11 24.82 -22.07
N GLN A 73 3.27 24.89 -23.40
CA GLN A 73 2.85 23.87 -24.37
C GLN A 73 3.61 22.54 -24.25
N ASP A 74 4.72 22.50 -23.49
CA ASP A 74 5.45 21.27 -23.21
C ASP A 74 4.85 20.50 -22.02
N SER A 75 3.82 21.03 -21.37
CA SER A 75 3.11 20.30 -20.31
C SER A 75 2.42 19.06 -20.90
N GLY A 76 2.51 17.94 -20.20
CA GLY A 76 1.95 16.69 -20.69
C GLY A 76 2.48 15.45 -19.98
N VAL A 77 2.05 14.30 -20.48
CA VAL A 77 2.47 12.98 -19.98
C VAL A 77 3.60 12.45 -20.87
N TYR A 78 4.68 11.99 -20.25
CA TYR A 78 5.87 11.47 -20.91
C TYR A 78 6.11 10.02 -20.51
N TRP A 79 6.51 9.17 -21.45
CA TRP A 79 6.90 7.78 -21.20
C TRP A 79 7.88 7.30 -22.27
N CYS A 80 8.58 6.20 -22.00
CA CYS A 80 9.40 5.50 -22.98
C CYS A 80 8.61 4.33 -23.55
N GLU A 81 8.67 4.14 -24.86
CA GLU A 81 8.06 3.01 -25.55
C GLU A 81 9.12 2.23 -26.32
N SER A 82 9.08 0.90 -26.25
CA SER A 82 9.99 0.03 -26.98
C SER A 82 9.48 -0.24 -28.40
N GLY A 83 10.37 -0.70 -29.29
CA GLY A 83 9.96 -1.18 -30.61
C GLY A 83 8.98 -2.37 -30.59
N SER A 84 8.88 -3.09 -29.46
CA SER A 84 7.91 -4.17 -29.24
C SER A 84 6.58 -3.68 -28.65
N GLY A 85 6.43 -2.38 -28.35
CA GLY A 85 5.22 -1.80 -27.77
C GLY A 85 5.13 -1.90 -26.25
N GLU A 86 6.24 -2.14 -25.54
CA GLU A 86 6.31 -2.08 -24.08
C GLU A 86 6.50 -0.64 -23.60
N ASN A 87 5.86 -0.27 -22.49
CA ASN A 87 5.93 1.07 -21.93
C ASN A 87 6.65 1.11 -20.58
N SER A 88 7.44 2.16 -20.36
CA SER A 88 7.97 2.49 -19.03
C SER A 88 6.88 3.04 -18.10
N ASN A 89 7.28 3.46 -16.89
CA ASN A 89 6.47 4.39 -16.12
C ASN A 89 6.17 5.66 -16.94
N ALA A 90 4.98 6.22 -16.74
CA ALA A 90 4.63 7.52 -17.26
C ALA A 90 4.81 8.58 -16.16
N VAL A 91 5.25 9.77 -16.54
CA VAL A 91 5.40 10.92 -15.65
C VAL A 91 4.59 12.10 -16.21
N ASN A 92 3.94 12.86 -15.32
CA ASN A 92 3.23 14.07 -15.71
C ASN A 92 4.11 15.29 -15.41
N ILE A 93 4.40 16.07 -16.45
CA ILE A 93 5.22 17.28 -16.35
C ILE A 93 4.33 18.50 -16.58
N THR A 94 4.37 19.43 -15.62
CA THR A 94 3.67 20.70 -15.72
C THR A 94 4.67 21.83 -15.88
N VAL A 95 4.57 22.57 -16.99
CA VAL A 95 5.37 23.78 -17.22
C VAL A 95 4.51 25.00 -16.98
N THR A 96 4.87 25.82 -15.98
CA THR A 96 4.09 27.01 -15.61
C THR A 96 4.83 28.30 -15.91
N GLY A 97 4.06 29.31 -16.31
CA GLY A 97 4.51 30.71 -16.41
C GLY A 97 4.45 31.48 -15.09
N GLY A 98 3.84 30.90 -14.05
CA GLY A 98 3.74 31.50 -12.72
C GLY A 98 5.07 31.54 -11.98
N ASP A 99 5.09 32.24 -10.85
CA ASP A 99 6.32 32.50 -10.08
C ASP A 99 6.57 31.49 -8.96
N VAL A 100 5.64 30.56 -8.75
CA VAL A 100 5.71 29.52 -7.71
C VAL A 100 5.47 28.14 -8.31
N ILE A 101 6.28 27.16 -7.91
CA ILE A 101 6.05 25.73 -8.18
C ILE A 101 6.16 24.92 -6.90
N LEU A 102 5.51 23.77 -6.89
CA LEU A 102 5.70 22.74 -5.87
C LEU A 102 6.67 21.67 -6.41
N GLU A 103 7.81 21.50 -5.76
CA GLU A 103 8.72 20.39 -6.04
C GLU A 103 8.22 19.12 -5.34
N THR A 104 7.67 18.21 -6.12
CA THR A 104 7.32 16.84 -5.71
C THR A 104 8.09 15.84 -6.57
N PRO A 105 8.53 14.69 -6.02
CA PRO A 105 9.24 13.67 -6.81
C PRO A 105 8.40 13.19 -7.99
N VAL A 106 9.04 12.88 -9.13
CA VAL A 106 8.33 12.41 -10.34
C VAL A 106 7.88 10.96 -10.24
N HIS A 107 8.56 10.16 -9.42
CA HIS A 107 8.22 8.76 -9.19
C HIS A 107 7.37 8.60 -7.93
N PRO A 108 6.50 7.58 -7.89
CA PRO A 108 5.73 7.28 -6.69
C PRO A 108 6.63 7.02 -5.47
N VAL A 109 6.18 7.44 -4.30
CA VAL A 109 6.93 7.28 -3.05
C VAL A 109 6.49 6.01 -2.32
N THR A 110 7.41 5.31 -1.66
CA THR A 110 7.07 4.10 -0.89
C THR A 110 6.59 4.46 0.50
N GLU A 111 5.56 3.76 1.00
CA GLU A 111 5.12 3.88 2.40
C GLU A 111 6.26 3.69 3.39
N GLY A 112 6.30 4.52 4.44
CA GLY A 112 7.32 4.54 5.47
C GLY A 112 8.57 5.34 5.12
N ASP A 113 8.69 5.84 3.88
CA ASP A 113 9.76 6.75 3.50
C ASP A 113 9.46 8.19 3.97
N THR A 114 10.49 9.04 3.97
CA THR A 114 10.36 10.48 4.23
C THR A 114 10.23 11.24 2.93
N VAL A 115 9.25 12.14 2.84
CA VAL A 115 9.06 13.05 1.69
C VAL A 115 9.19 14.48 2.14
N THR A 116 9.95 15.26 1.39
CA THR A 116 10.00 16.71 1.54
C THR A 116 9.39 17.36 0.31
N LEU A 117 8.38 18.18 0.52
CA LEU A 117 7.74 19.02 -0.48
C LEU A 117 8.36 20.41 -0.38
N VAL A 118 8.84 20.96 -1.49
CA VAL A 118 9.49 22.28 -1.50
C VAL A 118 8.67 23.25 -2.32
N CYS A 119 8.22 24.34 -1.70
CA CYS A 119 7.63 25.46 -2.39
C CYS A 119 8.73 26.36 -2.90
N LYS A 120 8.87 26.44 -4.23
CA LYS A 120 10.00 27.11 -4.86
C LYS A 120 9.53 28.31 -5.65
N HIS A 121 10.21 29.43 -5.45
CA HIS A 121 10.01 30.64 -6.22
C HIS A 121 10.90 30.65 -7.47
N ARG A 122 10.41 31.28 -8.53
CA ARG A 122 11.13 31.44 -9.79
C ARG A 122 12.41 32.25 -9.63
N ILE A 123 12.31 33.32 -8.85
CA ILE A 123 13.43 34.17 -8.45
C ILE A 123 13.66 33.88 -6.97
N ASN A 124 14.90 33.52 -6.62
CA ASN A 124 15.26 33.30 -5.23
C ASN A 124 15.41 34.66 -4.53
N ILE A 125 14.32 35.17 -3.93
CA ILE A 125 14.28 36.51 -3.32
C ILE A 125 14.84 36.49 -1.90
N SER A 126 14.72 35.37 -1.17
CA SER A 126 15.32 35.19 0.17
C SER A 126 15.31 33.73 0.64
N ASN A 127 16.08 33.42 1.69
CA ASN A 127 16.05 32.10 2.37
C ASN A 127 14.79 31.86 3.22
N ILE A 128 13.90 32.85 3.35
CA ILE A 128 12.66 32.76 4.13
C ILE A 128 11.49 32.76 3.15
N ILE A 129 11.09 31.57 2.74
CA ILE A 129 9.94 31.36 1.85
C ILE A 129 8.76 30.99 2.75
N LYS A 130 7.96 31.97 3.18
CA LYS A 130 6.70 31.64 3.87
C LYS A 130 5.76 31.00 2.85
N ALA A 131 5.40 29.74 3.09
CA ALA A 131 4.52 28.99 2.24
C ALA A 131 3.47 28.21 3.04
N ASP A 132 2.25 28.30 2.56
CA ASP A 132 1.11 27.54 3.03
C ASP A 132 0.95 26.31 2.13
N PHE A 133 0.96 25.11 2.70
CA PHE A 133 0.82 23.84 1.99
C PHE A 133 -0.61 23.34 2.13
N TYR A 134 -1.18 22.95 0.99
CA TYR A 134 -2.53 22.40 0.89
C TYR A 134 -2.48 20.99 0.33
N LYS A 135 -3.39 20.15 0.80
CA LYS A 135 -3.67 18.83 0.25
C LYS A 135 -5.18 18.70 0.05
N ASP A 136 -5.56 18.31 -1.16
CA ASP A 136 -6.96 18.13 -1.56
C ASP A 136 -7.81 19.39 -1.28
N GLY A 137 -7.20 20.56 -1.43
CA GLY A 137 -7.82 21.87 -1.18
C GLY A 137 -7.83 22.32 0.28
N VAL A 138 -7.41 21.47 1.23
CA VAL A 138 -7.37 21.79 2.66
C VAL A 138 -5.97 22.21 3.07
N LEU A 139 -5.86 23.27 3.88
CA LEU A 139 -4.58 23.70 4.45
C LEU A 139 -4.08 22.65 5.45
N ILE A 140 -2.88 22.12 5.22
CA ILE A 140 -2.28 21.09 6.08
C ILE A 140 -1.11 21.60 6.91
N ARG A 141 -0.34 22.59 6.41
CA ARG A 141 0.79 23.19 7.14
C ARG A 141 1.08 24.61 6.67
N ASN A 142 1.66 25.40 7.56
CA ASN A 142 2.27 26.70 7.26
C ASN A 142 3.75 26.60 7.65
N GLU A 143 4.65 26.82 6.68
CA GLU A 143 6.08 26.66 6.88
C GLU A 143 6.79 27.98 6.52
N THR A 144 7.77 28.38 7.34
CA THR A 144 8.51 29.64 7.12
C THR A 144 9.71 29.48 6.19
N THR A 145 10.16 28.25 6.00
CA THR A 145 11.31 27.89 5.15
C THR A 145 10.90 27.55 3.72
N GLY A 146 9.61 27.31 3.48
CA GLY A 146 9.09 26.85 2.19
C GLY A 146 9.26 25.35 1.99
N GLU A 147 9.64 24.62 3.03
CA GLU A 147 9.83 23.17 3.00
C GLU A 147 8.89 22.50 4.00
N MET A 148 8.15 21.50 3.53
CA MET A 148 7.28 20.67 4.35
C MET A 148 7.76 19.22 4.29
N THR A 149 8.08 18.63 5.45
CA THR A 149 8.51 17.23 5.52
C THR A 149 7.43 16.33 6.15
N ILE A 150 7.13 15.23 5.47
CA ILE A 150 6.30 14.13 5.95
C ILE A 150 7.25 12.97 6.29
N PRO A 151 7.56 12.73 7.57
CA PRO A 151 8.65 11.83 7.96
C PRO A 151 8.34 10.36 7.71
N VAL A 152 7.08 9.93 7.87
CA VAL A 152 6.65 8.55 7.69
C VAL A 152 5.40 8.56 6.84
N VAL A 153 5.56 8.47 5.53
CA VAL A 153 4.41 8.49 4.61
C VAL A 153 3.57 7.21 4.71
N SER A 154 2.26 7.38 4.60
CA SER A 154 1.25 6.34 4.73
C SER A 154 0.22 6.48 3.61
N LYS A 155 -0.60 5.47 3.31
CA LYS A 155 -1.58 5.59 2.21
C LYS A 155 -2.49 6.82 2.31
N SER A 156 -2.78 7.32 3.51
CA SER A 156 -3.56 8.54 3.72
C SER A 156 -2.85 9.82 3.31
N ASP A 157 -1.55 9.80 3.03
CA ASP A 157 -0.79 10.94 2.52
C ASP A 157 -0.85 11.06 0.99
N GLU A 158 -1.44 10.09 0.29
CA GLU A 158 -1.75 10.21 -1.15
C GLU A 158 -2.79 11.32 -1.38
N GLY A 159 -2.60 12.13 -2.41
CA GLY A 159 -3.53 13.21 -2.77
C GLY A 159 -2.92 14.29 -3.64
N PHE A 160 -3.70 15.37 -3.83
CA PHE A 160 -3.32 16.50 -4.67
C PHE A 160 -2.76 17.64 -3.82
N TYR A 161 -1.46 17.89 -3.95
CA TYR A 161 -0.72 18.89 -3.18
C TYR A 161 -0.49 20.17 -3.96
N LYS A 162 -0.51 21.31 -3.28
CA LYS A 162 -0.13 22.63 -3.81
C LYS A 162 0.47 23.49 -2.70
N CYS A 163 1.27 24.47 -3.05
CA CYS A 163 1.73 25.48 -2.11
C CYS A 163 1.30 26.88 -2.56
N LYS A 164 1.10 27.76 -1.59
CA LYS A 164 0.78 29.17 -1.80
C LYS A 164 1.74 30.02 -0.99
N SER A 165 2.29 31.04 -1.63
CA SER A 165 3.08 32.08 -0.98
C SER A 165 2.48 33.45 -1.27
N ASN A 166 3.16 34.49 -0.80
CA ASN A 166 2.85 35.87 -1.15
C ASN A 166 3.05 36.17 -2.65
N GLU A 167 3.90 35.42 -3.35
CA GLU A 167 4.21 35.62 -4.78
C GLU A 167 3.21 34.90 -5.70
N GLY A 168 2.44 33.94 -5.18
CA GLY A 168 1.45 33.22 -5.97
C GLY A 168 1.13 31.82 -5.45
N GLU A 169 0.45 31.05 -6.30
CA GLU A 169 0.04 29.68 -6.01
C GLU A 169 0.65 28.75 -7.05
N SER A 170 1.20 27.63 -6.59
CA SER A 170 1.71 26.60 -7.50
C SER A 170 0.57 25.89 -8.23
N PRO A 171 0.81 25.36 -9.43
CA PRO A 171 -0.02 24.26 -9.93
C PRO A 171 -0.09 23.15 -8.88
N GLY A 172 -1.15 22.35 -8.92
CA GLY A 172 -1.21 21.20 -8.03
C GLY A 172 -0.54 19.96 -8.64
N SER A 173 0.03 19.13 -7.77
CA SER A 173 0.75 17.91 -8.11
C SER A 173 0.13 16.72 -7.39
N TRP A 174 -0.16 15.66 -8.13
CA TRP A 174 -0.64 14.41 -7.53
C TRP A 174 0.54 13.59 -7.00
N VAL A 175 0.54 13.28 -5.70
CA VAL A 175 1.56 12.45 -5.06
C VAL A 175 1.00 11.05 -4.85
N THR A 176 1.52 10.07 -5.59
CA THR A 176 1.13 8.66 -5.51
C THR A 176 2.01 7.90 -4.52
N LEU A 177 1.40 7.05 -3.70
CA LEU A 177 2.11 6.20 -2.74
C LEU A 177 2.01 4.70 -3.08
N ILE A 178 3.17 4.05 -3.11
CA ILE A 178 3.31 2.60 -3.25
C ILE A 178 3.22 2.00 -1.86
N GLY A 179 2.16 1.23 -1.64
CA GLY A 179 1.98 0.49 -0.39
C GLY A 179 3.09 -0.54 -0.19
N LYS A 180 3.72 -0.56 0.98
CA LYS A 180 4.50 -1.73 1.38
C LYS A 180 3.46 -2.81 1.60
N LYS A 181 3.46 -3.89 0.79
CA LYS A 181 2.65 -5.08 1.10
C LYS A 181 3.09 -5.54 2.49
N MET A 182 2.34 -5.14 3.51
CA MET A 182 2.62 -5.46 4.89
C MET A 182 2.51 -6.97 5.04
N ILE A 183 3.67 -7.61 5.15
CA ILE A 183 3.83 -9.05 5.45
C ILE A 183 3.16 -9.42 6.80
N ILE A 184 2.64 -8.43 7.55
CA ILE A 184 1.84 -8.61 8.77
C ILE A 184 0.54 -9.40 8.54
N ILE A 185 -0.06 -9.34 7.34
CA ILE A 185 -1.24 -10.18 7.03
C ILE A 185 -0.88 -11.66 7.13
N THR A 186 0.35 -12.04 6.76
CA THR A 186 0.83 -13.42 6.89
C THR A 186 0.96 -13.81 8.36
N ILE A 187 1.52 -12.95 9.21
CA ILE A 187 1.72 -13.27 10.64
C ILE A 187 0.37 -13.40 11.38
N ARG A 188 -0.58 -12.47 11.18
CA ARG A 188 -1.91 -12.57 11.82
C ARG A 188 -2.69 -13.80 11.35
N LYS A 189 -2.62 -14.14 10.06
CA LYS A 189 -3.24 -15.35 9.51
C LYS A 189 -2.56 -16.61 10.05
N VAL A 190 -1.24 -16.64 10.14
CA VAL A 190 -0.46 -17.77 10.69
C VAL A 190 -0.75 -17.95 12.17
N LEU A 191 -0.75 -16.89 12.98
CA LEU A 191 -1.10 -16.95 14.40
C LEU A 191 -2.55 -17.38 14.63
N SER A 192 -3.49 -16.89 13.82
CA SER A 192 -4.88 -17.33 13.85
C SER A 192 -5.02 -18.81 13.47
N GLN A 193 -4.31 -19.27 12.45
CA GLN A 193 -4.30 -20.69 12.05
C GLN A 193 -3.68 -21.57 13.14
N LEU A 194 -2.54 -21.19 13.72
CA LEU A 194 -1.91 -21.92 14.82
C LEU A 194 -2.83 -21.99 16.05
N TYR A 195 -3.52 -20.91 16.39
CA TYR A 195 -4.50 -20.89 17.47
C TYR A 195 -5.68 -21.84 17.21
N THR A 196 -6.23 -21.85 15.98
CA THR A 196 -7.30 -22.79 15.61
C THR A 196 -6.87 -24.25 15.65
N VAL A 197 -5.66 -24.57 15.19
CA VAL A 197 -5.11 -25.93 15.23
C VAL A 197 -4.85 -26.38 16.67
N HIS A 198 -4.32 -25.49 17.51
CA HIS A 198 -4.08 -25.79 18.92
C HIS A 198 -5.40 -26.05 19.68
N LEU A 199 -6.46 -25.29 19.38
CA LEU A 199 -7.80 -25.56 19.94
C LEU A 199 -8.34 -26.92 19.47
N GLN A 200 -8.24 -27.23 18.19
CA GLN A 200 -8.79 -28.48 17.64
C GLN A 200 -8.05 -29.74 18.10
N GLN A 201 -6.76 -29.65 18.41
CA GLN A 201 -5.98 -30.76 18.97
C GLN A 201 -6.14 -30.90 20.49
N CYS A 202 -6.26 -29.80 21.23
CA CYS A 202 -6.41 -29.84 22.70
C CYS A 202 -7.84 -30.17 23.14
N PHE A 203 -8.86 -29.75 22.39
CA PHE A 203 -10.27 -29.99 22.72
C PHE A 203 -10.61 -31.48 22.92
N PRO A 204 -10.25 -32.42 22.01
CA PRO A 204 -10.55 -33.84 22.22
C PRO A 204 -9.78 -34.46 23.40
N VAL A 205 -8.54 -34.02 23.66
CA VAL A 205 -7.76 -34.52 24.81
C VAL A 205 -8.37 -34.05 26.14
N LEU A 206 -8.82 -32.80 26.22
CA LEU A 206 -9.51 -32.26 27.39
C LEU A 206 -10.86 -32.95 27.63
N VAL A 207 -11.62 -33.23 26.58
CA VAL A 207 -12.88 -34.00 26.67
C VAL A 207 -12.62 -35.43 27.17
N LEU A 208 -11.58 -36.10 26.67
CA LEU A 208 -11.18 -37.43 27.14
C LEU A 208 -10.69 -37.42 28.59
N TRP A 209 -9.98 -36.38 29.01
CA TRP A 209 -9.60 -36.18 30.41
C TRP A 209 -10.80 -35.91 31.32
N ALA A 210 -11.76 -35.10 30.88
CA ALA A 210 -12.98 -34.83 31.62
C ALA A 210 -13.86 -36.09 31.78
N GLN A 211 -13.96 -36.92 30.71
CA GLN A 211 -14.67 -38.20 30.76
C GLN A 211 -13.99 -39.21 31.69
N ARG A 212 -12.65 -39.23 31.73
CA ARG A 212 -11.90 -40.10 32.67
C ARG A 212 -11.93 -39.59 34.12
N GLY A 213 -12.05 -38.28 34.34
CA GLY A 213 -12.23 -37.68 35.65
C GLY A 213 -13.64 -37.80 36.23
N ALA A 214 -14.66 -38.01 35.39
CA ALA A 214 -16.06 -38.11 35.80
C ALA A 214 -16.49 -39.52 36.32
N CYS A 215 -15.59 -40.51 36.38
CA CYS A 215 -15.90 -41.84 36.93
C CYS A 215 -15.49 -42.05 38.40
N PHE A 216 -14.96 -41.03 39.10
CA PHE A 216 -14.66 -41.13 40.53
C PHE A 216 -15.43 -40.07 41.32
N GLY A 217 -16.70 -40.33 41.62
CA GLY A 217 -17.44 -39.46 42.52
C GLY A 217 -18.96 -39.69 42.56
N LEU A 218 -19.37 -40.55 43.50
CA LEU A 218 -20.62 -40.46 44.28
C LEU A 218 -21.94 -40.82 43.57
N CYS A 219 -22.45 -42.01 43.85
CA CYS A 219 -23.89 -42.16 44.14
C CYS A 219 -24.05 -42.16 45.67
N PRO A 220 -24.68 -41.13 46.27
CA PRO A 220 -24.94 -41.08 47.69
C PRO A 220 -26.34 -41.60 48.05
N SER A 221 -26.39 -42.27 49.22
CA SER A 221 -27.52 -42.33 50.17
C SER A 221 -28.69 -43.26 49.79
N THR A 222 -29.30 -44.08 50.66
CA THR A 222 -29.38 -44.08 52.13
C THR A 222 -30.28 -45.25 52.58
N HIS A 223 -30.25 -45.51 53.90
CA HIS A 223 -31.24 -46.22 54.75
C HIS A 223 -30.98 -47.68 55.13
N THR A 224 -30.31 -47.85 56.27
CA THR A 224 -30.67 -48.79 57.34
C THR A 224 -31.58 -48.04 58.36
N PRO A 225 -32.23 -48.65 59.40
CA PRO A 225 -32.03 -50.00 59.96
C PRO A 225 -33.30 -50.76 60.48
N VAL A 226 -33.10 -52.02 60.92
CA VAL A 226 -33.88 -52.83 61.93
C VAL A 226 -35.31 -53.29 61.49
N SER A 227 -35.80 -54.54 61.58
CA SER A 227 -35.63 -55.69 62.49
C SER A 227 -36.23 -56.99 61.91
N ASN A 228 -35.77 -58.13 62.46
CA ASN A 228 -36.47 -59.40 62.71
C ASN A 228 -36.72 -60.45 61.60
N GLU A 229 -36.01 -61.57 61.84
CA GLU A 229 -36.46 -62.97 61.82
C GLU A 229 -36.56 -63.79 60.50
N ARG A 230 -35.49 -64.60 60.36
CA ARG A 230 -35.39 -66.05 60.08
C ARG A 230 -35.20 -66.58 58.63
N PRO A 231 -34.35 -67.64 58.49
CA PRO A 231 -33.67 -68.09 57.26
C PRO A 231 -34.54 -69.14 56.51
N ASP A 232 -34.32 -69.54 55.26
CA ASP A 232 -33.11 -69.82 54.50
C ASP A 232 -33.49 -69.89 53.00
N ASP A 233 -32.50 -70.10 52.12
CA ASP A 233 -32.62 -70.35 50.66
C ASP A 233 -32.41 -69.15 49.73
N ARG A 234 -31.13 -68.79 49.64
CA ARG A 234 -30.51 -68.22 48.45
C ARG A 234 -30.56 -69.23 47.29
N LEU A 235 -31.22 -68.84 46.20
CA LEU A 235 -30.79 -68.92 44.79
C LEU A 235 -32.08 -69.03 43.97
N ILE A 236 -32.30 -68.09 43.04
CA ILE A 236 -32.69 -68.34 41.64
C ILE A 236 -33.00 -66.97 41.01
N VAL A 237 -32.03 -66.44 40.25
CA VAL A 237 -32.08 -66.31 38.78
C VAL A 237 -32.71 -64.99 38.31
N ASN A 238 -31.83 -64.13 37.81
CA ASN A 238 -31.99 -63.36 36.58
C ASN A 238 -33.31 -63.57 35.80
N GLN A 239 -34.22 -62.61 35.92
CA GLN A 239 -35.19 -62.21 34.91
C GLN A 239 -35.75 -60.88 35.42
N VAL A 240 -35.47 -59.73 34.80
CA VAL A 240 -36.14 -59.29 33.58
C VAL A 240 -35.19 -58.40 32.74
N CYS A 241 -34.50 -59.00 31.78
CA CYS A 241 -34.15 -58.29 30.54
C CYS A 241 -35.36 -58.38 29.60
N LYS A 242 -36.19 -57.33 29.51
CA LYS A 242 -36.99 -57.03 28.32
C LYS A 242 -37.77 -55.72 28.45
N ARG A 243 -37.78 -54.95 27.35
CA ARG A 243 -38.58 -53.75 27.02
C ARG A 243 -37.96 -52.45 27.55
N LEU A 244 -37.50 -51.49 26.75
CA LEU A 244 -37.95 -51.01 25.44
C LEU A 244 -36.75 -50.49 24.62
N GLY A 245 -36.53 -51.08 23.45
CA GLY A 245 -36.03 -50.34 22.28
C GLY A 245 -37.22 -50.10 21.36
N ASN A 246 -37.43 -48.85 20.95
CA ASN A 246 -38.07 -48.36 19.71
C ASN A 246 -38.60 -46.94 19.92
N ILE A 247 -37.86 -45.94 19.44
CA ILE A 247 -38.15 -45.06 18.28
C ILE A 247 -36.90 -44.21 18.05
#